data_AF-A0A957K0W5-F1
#
_entry.id   AF-A0A957K0W5-F1
#
_cell.length_a   1.000
_cell.length_b   1.000
_cell.length_c   1.000
_cell.angle_alpha   90.00
_cell.angle_beta   90.00
_cell.angle_gamma   90.00
#
_symmetry.space_group_name_H-M   'P 1'
#
loop_
_entity.id
_entity.type
_entity.pdbx_description
1 polymer ?
#
loop_
_entity_poly.entity_id
_entity_poly.type
_entity_poly.pdbx_seq_one_letter_code
_entity_poly.pdbx_strand_id
1 'polypeptide(L)'
;FRQILTLARERFEYDRKTYFLDAKLDEVPEESALSDVELSGLLEQFSARQVLHVTFGSILDTFGAATQAFLVDHEAAYAAALKAHFIRHLAPFVE
;
A
#
# COMPACT_ATOMS: atom_id res chain seq x y z
N PHE A 1 7.82 -0.93 -6.68
CA PHE A 1 6.40 -0.61 -6.45
C PHE A 1 5.47 -1.13 -7.55
N ARG A 2 5.73 -0.88 -8.85
CA ARG A 2 4.92 -1.40 -9.97
C ARG A 2 4.62 -2.91 -9.89
N GLN A 3 5.64 -3.74 -9.67
CA GLN A 3 5.48 -5.19 -9.49
C GLN A 3 4.61 -5.57 -8.28
N ILE A 4 4.69 -4.81 -7.18
CA ILE A 4 3.84 -5.00 -6.00
C ILE A 4 2.38 -4.67 -6.34
N LEU A 5 2.14 -3.57 -7.07
CA LEU A 5 0.79 -3.19 -7.51
C LEU A 5 0.18 -4.26 -8.41
N THR A 6 0.95 -4.78 -9.38
CA THR A 6 0.50 -5.88 -10.25
C THR A 6 0.11 -7.11 -9.43
N LEU A 7 0.99 -7.56 -8.53
CA LEU A 7 0.69 -8.72 -7.68
C LEU A 7 -0.54 -8.47 -6.78
N ALA A 8 -0.67 -7.29 -6.20
CA ALA A 8 -1.81 -6.93 -5.37
C ALA A 8 -3.12 -7.02 -6.16
N ARG A 9 -3.15 -6.50 -7.39
CA ARG A 9 -4.33 -6.60 -8.26
C ARG A 9 -4.69 -8.05 -8.59
N GLU A 10 -3.70 -8.88 -8.91
CA GLU A 10 -3.89 -10.30 -9.22
C GLU A 10 -4.38 -11.12 -8.02
N ARG A 11 -3.92 -10.77 -6.81
CA ARG A 11 -4.20 -11.53 -5.58
C ARG A 11 -5.44 -11.05 -4.83
N PHE A 12 -5.95 -9.87 -5.13
CA PHE A 12 -7.02 -9.21 -4.38
C PHE A 12 -8.24 -10.12 -4.13
N GLU A 13 -8.81 -10.73 -5.17
CA GLU A 13 -10.01 -11.58 -5.04
C GLU A 13 -9.77 -12.84 -4.20
N TYR A 14 -8.53 -13.35 -4.16
CA TYR A 14 -8.19 -14.49 -3.33
C TYR A 14 -7.95 -14.08 -1.88
N ASP A 15 -7.16 -13.02 -1.67
CA ASP A 15 -6.69 -12.60 -0.35
C ASP A 15 -7.79 -11.86 0.44
N ARG A 16 -8.78 -11.25 -0.22
CA ARG A 16 -9.89 -10.53 0.45
C ARG A 16 -10.95 -11.42 1.09
N LYS A 17 -10.89 -12.75 0.96
CA LYS A 17 -11.99 -13.66 1.34
C LYS A 17 -12.44 -13.57 2.80
N THR A 18 -11.55 -13.13 3.69
CA THR A 18 -11.83 -12.94 5.12
C THR A 18 -12.10 -11.48 5.48
N TYR A 19 -12.17 -10.59 4.50
CA TYR A 19 -12.35 -9.15 4.67
C TYR A 19 -13.64 -8.67 3.99
N PHE A 20 -14.55 -8.06 4.75
CA PHE A 20 -15.66 -7.29 4.19
C PHE A 20 -15.14 -5.88 3.88
N LEU A 21 -14.89 -5.59 2.60
CA LEU A 21 -14.33 -4.32 2.14
C LEU A 21 -15.18 -3.74 1.02
N ASP A 22 -15.31 -2.42 1.01
CA ASP A 22 -15.95 -1.65 -0.06
C ASP A 22 -15.00 -1.31 -1.21
N ALA A 23 -13.76 -1.82 -1.16
CA ALA A 23 -12.75 -1.58 -2.15
C ALA A 23 -13.11 -2.22 -3.49
N LYS A 24 -13.01 -1.46 -4.57
CA LYS A 24 -13.28 -1.97 -5.91
C LYS A 24 -12.00 -2.00 -6.75
N LEU A 25 -11.70 -3.17 -7.32
CA LEU A 25 -10.47 -3.41 -8.06
C LEU A 25 -10.41 -2.62 -9.38
N ASP A 26 -11.57 -2.34 -9.98
CA ASP A 26 -11.72 -1.53 -11.19
C ASP A 26 -11.37 -0.04 -10.96
N GLU A 27 -11.49 0.44 -9.73
CA GLU A 27 -11.03 1.79 -9.34
C GLU A 27 -9.52 1.88 -9.13
N VAL A 28 -8.80 0.74 -9.14
CA VAL A 28 -7.34 0.71 -9.03
C VAL A 28 -6.76 0.61 -10.45
N PRO A 29 -5.94 1.57 -10.91
CA PRO A 29 -5.31 1.50 -12.22
C PRO A 29 -4.24 0.39 -12.28
N GLU A 30 -4.00 -0.12 -13.49
CA GLU A 30 -2.83 -0.96 -13.76
C GLU A 30 -1.55 -0.14 -13.70
N GLU A 31 -0.43 -0.79 -13.37
CA GLU A 31 0.85 -0.09 -13.25
C GLU A 31 1.24 0.60 -14.57
N SER A 32 0.97 -0.05 -15.71
CA SER A 32 1.32 0.42 -17.05
C SER A 32 0.63 1.73 -17.44
N ALA A 33 -0.48 2.07 -16.78
CA ALA A 33 -1.25 3.28 -17.02
C ALA A 33 -0.76 4.48 -16.20
N LEU A 34 0.24 4.31 -15.33
CA LEU A 34 0.69 5.32 -14.38
C LEU A 34 2.12 5.74 -14.66
N SER A 35 2.37 7.05 -14.57
CA SER A 35 3.73 7.60 -14.41
C SER A 35 4.26 7.34 -13.00
N ASP A 36 5.58 7.48 -12.81
CA ASP A 36 6.22 7.26 -11.51
C ASP A 36 5.71 8.21 -10.42
N VAL A 37 5.32 9.42 -10.80
CA VAL A 37 4.74 10.41 -9.88
C VAL A 37 3.36 9.94 -9.39
N GLU A 38 2.54 9.41 -10.30
CA GLU A 38 1.18 8.94 -9.99
C GLU A 38 1.17 7.69 -9.10
N LEU A 39 2.21 6.85 -9.17
CA LEU A 39 2.34 5.66 -8.33
C LEU A 39 2.25 5.98 -6.83
N SER A 40 2.93 7.04 -6.39
CA SER A 40 2.89 7.45 -4.97
C SER A 40 1.51 7.91 -4.52
N GLY A 41 0.70 8.49 -5.43
CA GLY A 41 -0.65 8.96 -5.14
C GLY A 41 -1.62 7.83 -4.80
N LEU A 42 -1.34 6.60 -5.24
CA LEU A 42 -2.16 5.43 -4.89
C LEU A 42 -2.22 5.16 -3.39
N LEU A 43 -1.20 5.57 -2.62
CA LEU A 43 -1.18 5.41 -1.17
C LEU A 43 -2.18 6.32 -0.44
N GLU A 44 -2.77 7.30 -1.12
CA GLU A 44 -3.83 8.16 -0.59
C GLU A 44 -5.22 7.79 -1.15
N GLN A 45 -5.31 6.90 -2.17
CA GLN A 45 -6.58 6.47 -2.76
C GLN A 45 -7.19 5.30 -1.96
N PHE A 46 -8.47 5.40 -1.60
CA PHE A 46 -9.17 4.41 -0.77
C PHE A 46 -9.05 2.97 -1.30
N SER A 47 -9.47 2.72 -2.54
CA SER A 47 -9.50 1.37 -3.11
C SER A 47 -8.08 0.79 -3.27
N ALA A 48 -7.10 1.56 -3.74
CA ALA A 48 -5.71 1.09 -3.80
C ALA A 48 -5.13 0.77 -2.42
N ARG A 49 -5.37 1.60 -1.40
CA ARG A 49 -4.92 1.31 -0.03
C ARG A 49 -5.48 -0.01 0.48
N GLN A 50 -6.76 -0.27 0.26
CA GLN A 50 -7.39 -1.51 0.69
C GLN A 50 -6.87 -2.72 -0.08
N VAL A 51 -6.71 -2.63 -1.41
CA VAL A 51 -6.13 -3.70 -2.24
C VAL A 51 -4.73 -4.06 -1.75
N LEU A 52 -3.86 -3.07 -1.52
CA LEU A 52 -2.52 -3.27 -0.96
C LEU A 52 -2.57 -3.84 0.47
N HIS A 53 -3.53 -3.37 1.28
CA HIS A 53 -3.65 -3.80 2.67
C HIS A 53 -4.01 -5.27 2.80
N VAL A 54 -4.97 -5.79 2.03
CA VAL A 54 -5.35 -7.20 2.15
C VAL A 54 -4.37 -8.17 1.52
N THR A 55 -3.63 -7.71 0.51
CA THR A 55 -2.66 -8.55 -0.20
C THR A 55 -1.28 -8.53 0.41
N PHE A 56 -1.11 -7.90 1.58
CA PHE A 56 0.19 -7.76 2.25
C PHE A 56 0.89 -9.11 2.47
N GLY A 57 0.14 -10.17 2.75
CA GLY A 57 0.70 -11.53 2.89
C GLY A 57 1.37 -12.01 1.61
N SER A 58 0.63 -12.04 0.50
CA SER A 58 1.17 -12.40 -0.83
C SER A 58 2.35 -11.51 -1.24
N ILE A 59 2.27 -10.21 -0.93
CA ILE A 59 3.34 -9.24 -1.21
C ILE A 59 4.59 -9.56 -0.40
N LEU A 60 4.48 -9.83 0.90
CA LEU A 60 5.62 -10.16 1.75
C LEU A 60 6.22 -11.53 1.42
N ASP A 61 5.41 -12.50 1.04
CA ASP A 61 5.90 -13.81 0.57
C ASP A 61 6.79 -13.67 -0.68
N THR A 62 6.44 -12.75 -1.59
CA THR A 62 7.15 -12.56 -2.87
C THR A 62 8.28 -11.53 -2.78
N PHE A 63 8.05 -10.42 -2.08
CA PHE A 63 8.91 -9.23 -2.08
C PHE A 63 9.40 -8.84 -0.68
N GLY A 64 9.16 -9.64 0.35
CA GLY A 64 9.46 -9.28 1.75
C GLY A 64 10.92 -8.93 1.99
N ALA A 65 11.85 -9.75 1.52
CA ALA A 65 13.29 -9.50 1.68
C ALA A 65 13.73 -8.18 1.00
N ALA A 66 13.28 -7.95 -0.24
CA ALA A 66 13.58 -6.72 -0.98
C ALA A 66 12.96 -5.48 -0.32
N THR A 67 11.72 -5.62 0.19
CA THR A 67 11.00 -4.55 0.88
C THR A 67 11.70 -4.19 2.19
N GLN A 68 12.13 -5.18 2.96
CA GLN A 68 12.88 -4.97 4.20
C GLN A 68 14.21 -4.25 3.93
N ALA A 69 14.99 -4.71 2.94
CA ALA A 69 16.25 -4.06 2.58
C ALA A 69 16.02 -2.59 2.18
N PHE A 70 15.00 -2.33 1.35
CA PHE A 70 14.63 -0.97 0.95
C PHE A 70 14.25 -0.09 2.15
N LEU A 71 13.49 -0.62 3.11
CA LEU A 71 13.11 0.12 4.31
C LEU A 71 14.32 0.44 5.20
N VAL A 72 15.31 -0.46 5.29
CA VAL A 72 16.56 -0.21 6.02
C VAL A 72 17.37 0.89 5.33
N ASP A 73 17.52 0.83 4.01
CA ASP A 73 18.26 1.85 3.23
C ASP A 73 17.60 3.24 3.32
N HIS A 74 16.31 3.30 3.64
CA HIS A 74 15.51 4.53 3.73
C HIS A 74 14.89 4.75 5.12
N GLU A 75 15.53 4.25 6.19
CA GLU A 75 15.00 4.25 7.56
C GLU A 75 14.51 5.62 8.01
N ALA A 76 15.30 6.67 7.78
CA ALA A 76 14.96 8.04 8.20
C ALA A 76 13.69 8.57 7.49
N ALA A 77 13.54 8.29 6.20
CA ALA A 77 12.35 8.68 5.44
C ALA A 77 11.12 7.89 5.89
N TYR A 78 11.29 6.60 6.17
CA TYR A 78 10.23 5.75 6.70
C TYR A 78 9.76 6.22 8.09
N ALA A 79 10.69 6.51 9.01
CA ALA A 79 10.38 7.02 10.34
C ALA A 79 9.66 8.38 10.29
N ALA A 80 10.09 9.28 9.40
CA ALA A 80 9.43 10.56 9.20
C ALA A 80 7.99 10.40 8.67
N ALA A 81 7.78 9.50 7.71
CA ALA A 81 6.45 9.20 7.17
C ALA A 81 5.52 8.61 8.24
N LEU A 82 6.00 7.66 9.04
CA LEU A 82 5.25 7.09 10.17
C LEU A 82 4.85 8.17 11.17
N LYS A 83 5.81 9.03 11.58
CA LYS A 83 5.55 10.11 12.52
C LYS A 83 4.47 11.06 11.99
N ALA A 84 4.59 11.52 10.75
CA ALA A 84 3.61 12.42 10.13
C ALA A 84 2.22 11.76 10.05
N HIS A 85 2.16 10.48 9.67
CA HIS A 85 0.93 9.72 9.59
C HIS A 85 0.24 9.60 10.95
N PHE A 86 0.95 9.17 11.99
CA PHE A 86 0.37 9.00 13.32
C PHE A 86 0.01 10.34 13.97
N ILE A 87 0.79 11.40 13.79
CA ILE A 87 0.41 12.74 14.27
C ILE A 87 -0.93 13.16 13.66
N ARG A 88 -1.12 12.98 12.34
CA ARG A 88 -2.40 13.29 11.69
C ARG A 88 -3.58 12.52 12.29
N HIS A 89 -3.37 11.26 12.66
CA HIS A 89 -4.41 10.42 13.27
C HIS A 89 -4.68 10.74 14.73
N LEU A 90 -3.65 11.17 15.48
CA LEU A 90 -3.75 11.46 16.90
C LEU A 90 -4.23 12.89 17.16
N ALA A 91 -3.96 13.84 16.27
CA ALA A 91 -4.31 15.25 16.44
C ALA A 91 -5.79 15.50 16.80
N PRO A 92 -6.80 14.81 16.22
CA PRO A 92 -8.19 14.97 16.63
C PRO A 92 -8.52 14.54 18.07
N PHE A 93 -7.60 13.85 18.75
CA PHE A 93 -7.77 13.33 20.11
C PHE A 93 -6.93 14.07 21.16
N VAL A 94 -6.14 15.06 20.73
CA VAL A 94 -5.37 15.91 21.64
C VAL A 94 -6.17 17.19 21.86
N GLU A 95 -6.62 17.40 23.10
CA GLU A 95 -7.27 18.64 23.55
C GLU A 95 -6.31 19.85 23.49
#